data_AF-A0A924IC24-F1
#
_entry.id   AF-A0A924IC24-F1
#
_cell.length_a   1.000
_cell.length_b   1.000
_cell.length_c   1.000
_cell.angle_alpha   90.00
_cell.angle_beta   90.00
_cell.angle_gamma   90.00
#
_symmetry.space_group_name_H-M   'P 1'
#
loop_
_entity.id
_entity.type
_entity.pdbx_description
1 polymer ?
#
loop_
_entity_poly.entity_id
_entity_poly.type
_entity_poly.pdbx_seq_one_letter_code
_entity_poly.pdbx_strand_id
1 'polypeptide(L)'
;MNNIKILAVVCLLLTIPFFLRSQKLSEGELMAQHDWAERKKYDAIFAKASKRKQGFLAQARQARKASRFPEADALYRKALLDPSDASVWIELGEMWEELGKPLKAIPPYHEVMYPQNGGGSMTSDPIVRLHYALLLAQVGRRGEAVEAYGRAYEKLDGGEKALLQQNRLTPDGVDLTRIKGVASALLSTLSPLHREITEAQREKYLASALGVLPASAFVQYRAGLFYEAHGDRTRALGHYRKALALSRPEFKKTVAIKVNWLTRLAQGK
;
A
#
# COMPACT_ATOMS: atom_id res chain seq x y z
N MET A 1 -35.29 -1.38 -35.92
CA MET A 1 -33.89 -1.07 -35.55
C MET A 1 -33.79 -0.93 -34.03
N ASN A 2 -33.48 -2.02 -33.29
CA ASN A 2 -32.92 -1.94 -31.91
C ASN A 2 -32.56 -3.28 -31.22
N ASN A 3 -32.64 -4.45 -31.85
CA ASN A 3 -32.35 -5.73 -31.16
C ASN A 3 -31.11 -6.51 -31.63
N ILE A 4 -30.29 -5.96 -32.53
CA ILE A 4 -29.16 -6.71 -33.13
C ILE A 4 -27.84 -6.53 -32.34
N LYS A 5 -27.72 -5.51 -31.48
CA LYS A 5 -26.48 -5.27 -30.71
C LYS A 5 -26.38 -6.03 -29.38
N ILE A 6 -27.48 -6.58 -28.87
CA ILE A 6 -27.49 -7.38 -27.63
C ILE A 6 -27.16 -8.87 -27.92
N LEU A 7 -27.53 -9.39 -29.10
CA LEU A 7 -27.22 -10.79 -29.46
C LEU A 7 -25.72 -11.06 -29.67
N ALA A 8 -24.95 -10.09 -30.16
CA ALA A 8 -23.52 -10.30 -30.45
C ALA A 8 -22.65 -10.48 -29.18
N VAL A 9 -23.10 -9.97 -28.03
CA VAL A 9 -22.42 -10.17 -26.74
C VAL A 9 -22.84 -11.49 -26.07
N VAL A 10 -24.05 -11.99 -26.37
CA VAL A 10 -24.55 -13.26 -25.86
C VAL A 10 -23.96 -14.46 -26.61
N CYS A 11 -23.73 -14.36 -27.92
CA CYS A 11 -23.13 -15.46 -28.70
C CYS A 11 -21.66 -15.75 -28.34
N LEU A 12 -20.89 -14.76 -27.91
CA LEU A 12 -19.47 -14.95 -27.54
C LEU A 12 -19.30 -15.62 -26.16
N LEU A 13 -20.37 -15.74 -25.38
CA LEU A 13 -20.41 -16.48 -24.11
C LEU A 13 -20.94 -17.92 -24.27
N LEU A 14 -21.36 -18.32 -25.48
CA LEU A 14 -21.93 -19.65 -25.75
C LEU A 14 -20.93 -20.64 -26.38
N THR A 15 -19.77 -20.17 -26.84
CA THR A 15 -18.67 -21.04 -27.31
C THR A 15 -17.65 -21.37 -26.22
N ILE A 16 -17.84 -20.83 -25.02
CA ILE A 16 -17.12 -21.22 -23.82
C ILE A 16 -17.86 -22.46 -23.26
N PRO A 17 -17.23 -23.66 -23.19
CA PRO A 17 -17.82 -24.82 -22.51
C PRO A 17 -18.48 -24.41 -21.20
N PHE A 18 -19.72 -24.84 -20.95
CA PHE A 18 -20.53 -24.47 -19.78
C PHE A 18 -19.76 -24.55 -18.44
N PHE A 19 -18.80 -25.47 -18.37
CA PHE A 19 -17.88 -25.68 -17.25
C PHE A 19 -16.97 -24.48 -16.92
N LEU A 20 -16.53 -23.73 -17.94
CA LEU A 20 -15.69 -22.52 -17.81
C LEU A 20 -16.51 -21.27 -17.48
N ARG A 21 -17.84 -21.32 -17.60
CA ARG A 21 -18.73 -20.21 -17.23
C ARG A 21 -18.97 -20.13 -15.73
N SER A 22 -18.82 -21.27 -15.02
CA SER A 22 -18.95 -21.38 -13.56
C SER A 22 -17.64 -21.12 -12.80
N GLN A 23 -16.49 -21.19 -13.45
CA GLN A 23 -15.20 -20.85 -12.86
C GLN A 23 -14.67 -19.57 -13.51
N LYS A 24 -14.66 -18.46 -12.77
CA LYS A 24 -13.94 -17.24 -13.17
C LYS A 24 -12.45 -17.54 -13.15
N LEU A 25 -11.92 -18.11 -14.24
CA LEU A 25 -10.51 -18.43 -14.36
C LEU A 25 -9.71 -17.14 -14.50
N SER A 26 -8.65 -17.06 -13.69
CA SER A 26 -7.65 -16.00 -13.75
C SER A 26 -6.77 -16.14 -15.00
N GLU A 27 -6.08 -15.05 -15.34
CA GLU A 27 -5.12 -14.98 -16.45
C GLU A 27 -4.11 -16.14 -16.40
N GLY A 28 -3.62 -16.51 -15.21
CA GLY A 28 -2.68 -17.62 -15.01
C GLY A 28 -3.30 -19.01 -15.27
N GLU A 29 -4.58 -19.18 -14.99
CA GLU A 29 -5.27 -20.48 -15.15
C GLU A 29 -5.67 -20.73 -16.61
N LEU A 30 -6.06 -19.69 -17.34
CA LEU A 30 -6.25 -19.75 -18.80
C LEU A 30 -4.91 -19.96 -19.54
N MET A 31 -3.83 -19.35 -19.04
CA MET A 31 -2.48 -19.53 -19.62
C MET A 31 -1.89 -20.93 -19.36
N ALA A 32 -2.28 -21.61 -18.29
CA ALA A 32 -1.81 -22.96 -17.97
C ALA A 32 -2.52 -24.07 -18.76
N GLN A 33 -3.71 -23.81 -19.30
CA GLN A 33 -4.54 -24.82 -19.98
C GLN A 33 -4.42 -24.84 -21.53
N HIS A 34 -3.86 -23.80 -22.16
CA HIS A 34 -3.89 -23.64 -23.62
C HIS A 34 -2.51 -23.59 -24.29
N ASP A 35 -2.43 -24.23 -25.46
CA ASP A 35 -1.25 -24.35 -26.32
C ASP A 35 -0.75 -22.96 -26.81
N TRP A 36 0.57 -22.79 -26.95
CA TRP A 36 1.24 -21.52 -27.26
C TRP A 36 0.74 -20.86 -28.56
N ALA A 37 0.11 -21.61 -29.46
CA ALA A 37 -0.48 -21.13 -30.71
C ALA A 37 -1.79 -20.34 -30.54
N GLU A 38 -2.58 -20.58 -29.48
CA GLU A 38 -3.84 -19.85 -29.24
C GLU A 38 -3.63 -18.47 -28.61
N ARG A 39 -2.43 -18.23 -28.04
CA ARG A 39 -2.00 -16.97 -27.43
C ARG A 39 -2.28 -15.74 -28.31
N LYS A 40 -1.99 -15.84 -29.61
CA LYS A 40 -2.16 -14.76 -30.58
C LYS A 40 -3.61 -14.32 -30.78
N LYS A 41 -4.58 -15.23 -30.58
CA LYS A 41 -6.01 -14.91 -30.67
C LYS A 41 -6.47 -14.07 -29.49
N TYR A 42 -5.90 -14.30 -28.32
CA TYR A 42 -6.25 -13.60 -27.09
C TYR A 42 -5.48 -12.29 -26.91
N ASP A 43 -4.29 -12.14 -27.50
CA ASP A 43 -3.49 -10.90 -27.46
C ASP A 43 -4.29 -9.66 -27.90
N ALA A 44 -5.09 -9.77 -28.97
CA ALA A 44 -5.90 -8.65 -29.45
C ALA A 44 -7.07 -8.29 -28.50
N ILE A 45 -7.64 -9.30 -27.85
CA ILE A 45 -8.73 -9.13 -26.88
C ILE A 45 -8.19 -8.47 -25.61
N PHE A 46 -7.07 -8.95 -25.09
CA PHE A 46 -6.38 -8.40 -23.92
C PHE A 46 -5.80 -7.00 -24.20
N ALA A 47 -5.23 -6.75 -25.37
CA ALA A 47 -4.77 -5.41 -25.75
C ALA A 47 -5.93 -4.40 -25.78
N LYS A 48 -7.10 -4.81 -26.28
CA LYS A 48 -8.30 -3.97 -26.29
C LYS A 48 -8.87 -3.74 -24.89
N ALA A 49 -8.86 -4.77 -24.04
CA ALA A 49 -9.31 -4.68 -22.64
C ALA A 49 -8.37 -3.75 -21.84
N SER A 50 -7.06 -3.98 -21.93
CA SER A 50 -6.02 -3.15 -21.31
C SER A 50 -6.09 -1.67 -21.74
N LYS A 51 -6.27 -1.40 -23.05
CA LYS A 51 -6.45 -0.02 -23.54
C LYS A 51 -7.72 0.64 -23.00
N ARG A 52 -8.82 -0.11 -22.87
CA ARG A 52 -10.07 0.38 -22.29
C ARG A 52 -9.89 0.72 -20.81
N LYS A 53 -9.25 -0.17 -20.05
CA LYS A 53 -8.90 0.04 -18.65
C LYS A 53 -8.03 1.28 -18.47
N GLN A 54 -6.95 1.42 -19.24
CA GLN A 54 -6.09 2.61 -19.21
C GLN A 54 -6.87 3.90 -19.50
N GLY A 55 -7.82 3.86 -20.45
CA GLY A 55 -8.70 4.98 -20.74
C GLY A 55 -9.57 5.39 -19.55
N PHE A 56 -10.22 4.42 -18.90
CA PHE A 56 -11.02 4.70 -17.70
C PHE A 56 -10.17 5.17 -16.52
N LEU A 57 -8.99 4.59 -16.33
CA LEU A 57 -8.05 4.99 -15.28
C LEU A 57 -7.58 6.43 -15.45
N ALA A 58 -7.22 6.82 -16.68
CA ALA A 58 -6.82 8.20 -16.97
C ALA A 58 -7.97 9.20 -16.70
N GLN A 59 -9.20 8.86 -17.11
CA GLN A 59 -10.38 9.67 -16.82
C GLN A 59 -10.67 9.74 -15.32
N ALA A 60 -10.55 8.62 -14.59
CA ALA A 60 -10.75 8.57 -13.14
C ALA A 60 -9.79 9.51 -12.42
N ARG A 61 -8.50 9.47 -12.78
CA ARG A 61 -7.47 10.38 -12.24
C ARG A 61 -7.78 11.84 -12.55
N GLN A 62 -8.26 12.15 -13.76
CA GLN A 62 -8.68 13.51 -14.12
C GLN A 62 -9.89 13.96 -13.29
N ALA A 63 -10.89 13.11 -13.10
CA ALA A 63 -12.05 13.38 -12.26
C ALA A 63 -11.65 13.58 -10.79
N ARG A 64 -10.75 12.74 -10.24
CA ARG A 64 -10.18 12.86 -8.89
C ARG A 64 -9.44 14.19 -8.71
N LYS A 65 -8.55 14.57 -9.65
CA LYS A 65 -7.86 15.87 -9.64
C LYS A 65 -8.83 17.05 -9.70
N ALA A 66 -9.94 16.91 -10.41
CA ALA A 66 -11.00 17.90 -10.48
C ALA A 66 -11.99 17.84 -9.29
N SER A 67 -11.69 17.04 -8.24
CA SER A 67 -12.57 16.82 -7.08
C SER A 67 -13.98 16.27 -7.42
N ARG A 68 -14.16 15.68 -8.60
CA ARG A 68 -15.40 15.02 -9.04
C ARG A 68 -15.41 13.56 -8.58
N PHE A 69 -15.41 13.35 -7.27
CA PHE A 69 -15.20 12.04 -6.65
C PHE A 69 -16.25 10.95 -7.01
N PRO A 70 -17.56 11.25 -7.13
CA PRO A 70 -18.52 10.22 -7.54
C PRO A 70 -18.27 9.71 -8.97
N GLU A 71 -17.87 10.61 -9.87
CA GLU A 71 -17.50 10.28 -11.24
C GLU A 71 -16.19 9.47 -11.25
N ALA A 72 -15.22 9.86 -10.43
CA ALA A 72 -13.96 9.11 -10.27
C ALA A 72 -14.20 7.68 -9.76
N ASP A 73 -15.03 7.47 -8.73
CA ASP A 73 -15.40 6.12 -8.24
C ASP A 73 -16.03 5.29 -9.35
N ALA A 74 -16.98 5.86 -10.10
CA ALA A 74 -17.62 5.16 -11.22
C ALA A 74 -16.61 4.78 -12.33
N LEU A 75 -15.65 5.66 -12.64
CA LEU A 75 -14.60 5.41 -13.63
C LEU A 75 -13.57 4.37 -13.14
N TYR A 76 -13.17 4.42 -11.87
CA TYR A 76 -12.33 3.39 -11.25
C TYR A 76 -13.03 2.02 -11.30
N ARG A 77 -14.32 1.94 -10.94
CA ARG A 77 -15.09 0.69 -11.05
C ARG A 77 -15.19 0.16 -12.47
N LYS A 78 -15.31 1.05 -13.48
CA LYS A 78 -15.26 0.64 -14.89
C LYS A 78 -13.88 0.10 -15.29
N ALA A 79 -12.80 0.65 -14.75
CA ALA A 79 -11.44 0.15 -14.96
C ALA A 79 -11.22 -1.23 -14.29
N LEU A 80 -11.91 -1.51 -13.18
CA LEU A 80 -11.87 -2.78 -12.44
C LEU A 80 -12.63 -3.94 -13.09
N LEU A 81 -13.45 -3.68 -14.11
CA LEU A 81 -14.12 -4.73 -14.89
C LEU A 81 -13.12 -5.59 -15.69
N ASP A 82 -11.87 -5.16 -15.80
CA ASP A 82 -10.74 -5.90 -16.38
C ASP A 82 -9.80 -6.35 -15.23
N PRO A 83 -9.95 -7.57 -14.68
CA PRO A 83 -9.61 -7.85 -13.26
C PRO A 83 -8.14 -8.07 -12.87
N SER A 84 -7.13 -7.58 -13.60
CA SER A 84 -5.74 -8.06 -13.41
C SER A 84 -4.77 -7.14 -12.65
N ASP A 85 -5.21 -6.01 -12.06
CA ASP A 85 -4.25 -4.98 -11.60
C ASP A 85 -4.57 -4.33 -10.25
N ALA A 86 -3.65 -4.52 -9.30
CA ALA A 86 -3.68 -3.90 -7.98
C ALA A 86 -3.67 -2.37 -8.02
N SER A 87 -3.07 -1.74 -9.03
CA SER A 87 -2.92 -0.28 -9.06
C SER A 87 -4.25 0.46 -9.06
N VAL A 88 -5.26 -0.09 -9.75
CA VAL A 88 -6.60 0.52 -9.80
C VAL A 88 -7.30 0.42 -8.45
N TRP A 89 -7.15 -0.71 -7.75
CA TRP A 89 -7.69 -0.88 -6.40
C TRP A 89 -7.00 0.03 -5.38
N ILE A 90 -5.68 0.19 -5.48
CA ILE A 90 -4.90 1.08 -4.62
C ILE A 90 -5.34 2.53 -4.83
N GLU A 91 -5.42 2.99 -6.08
CA GLU A 91 -5.88 4.35 -6.37
C GLU A 91 -7.31 4.62 -5.90
N LEU A 92 -8.19 3.62 -5.99
CA LEU A 92 -9.55 3.72 -5.45
C LEU A 92 -9.53 3.83 -3.91
N GLY A 93 -8.69 3.04 -3.24
CA GLY A 93 -8.48 3.11 -1.79
C GLY A 93 -7.97 4.48 -1.34
N GLU A 94 -6.91 4.97 -1.99
CA GLU A 94 -6.31 6.28 -1.71
C GLU A 94 -7.30 7.43 -1.91
N MET A 95 -8.12 7.38 -2.96
CA MET A 95 -9.17 8.38 -3.18
C MET A 95 -10.15 8.42 -1.99
N TRP A 96 -10.51 7.27 -1.43
CA TRP A 96 -11.38 7.23 -0.25
C TRP A 96 -10.67 7.72 1.02
N GLU A 97 -9.37 7.51 1.14
CA GLU A 97 -8.56 8.09 2.23
C GLU A 97 -8.41 9.60 2.12
N GLU A 98 -8.22 10.14 0.91
CA GLU A 98 -8.21 11.60 0.65
C GLU A 98 -9.51 12.25 1.08
N LEU A 99 -10.63 11.54 0.91
CA LEU A 99 -11.95 11.96 1.36
C LEU A 99 -12.19 11.77 2.87
N GLY A 100 -11.22 11.26 3.62
CA GLY A 100 -11.36 10.97 5.05
C GLY A 100 -12.36 9.85 5.34
N LYS A 101 -12.54 8.90 4.41
CA LYS A 101 -13.50 7.78 4.52
C LYS A 101 -12.78 6.44 4.64
N PRO A 102 -12.09 6.16 5.76
CA PRO A 102 -11.27 4.95 5.92
C PRO A 102 -12.10 3.66 5.77
N LEU A 103 -13.36 3.64 6.22
CA LEU A 103 -14.25 2.50 6.05
C LEU A 103 -14.50 2.14 4.57
N LYS A 104 -14.50 3.14 3.67
CA LYS A 104 -14.65 2.92 2.22
C LYS A 104 -13.32 2.58 1.53
N ALA A 105 -12.20 2.93 2.14
CA ALA A 105 -10.86 2.59 1.64
C ALA A 105 -10.49 1.13 1.92
N ILE A 106 -11.00 0.54 3.01
CA ILE A 106 -10.69 -0.85 3.41
C ILE A 106 -11.00 -1.89 2.32
N PRO A 107 -12.19 -1.93 1.68
CA PRO A 107 -12.48 -2.96 0.68
C PRO A 107 -11.53 -2.95 -0.53
N PRO A 108 -11.19 -1.79 -1.13
CA PRO A 108 -10.16 -1.74 -2.17
C PRO A 108 -8.80 -2.31 -1.73
N TYR A 109 -8.30 -1.97 -0.54
CA TYR A 109 -7.05 -2.54 -0.02
C TYR A 109 -7.17 -4.03 0.31
N HIS A 110 -8.34 -4.49 0.76
CA HIS A 110 -8.61 -5.90 0.99
C HIS A 110 -8.53 -6.71 -0.30
N GLU A 111 -9.13 -6.25 -1.40
CA GLU A 111 -9.07 -6.93 -2.71
C GLU A 111 -7.64 -7.08 -3.24
N VAL A 112 -6.76 -6.14 -2.90
CA VAL A 112 -5.33 -6.21 -3.24
C VAL A 112 -4.61 -7.31 -2.45
N MET A 113 -5.04 -7.57 -1.20
CA MET A 113 -4.45 -8.56 -0.30
C MET A 113 -5.01 -9.96 -0.47
N TYR A 114 -6.33 -10.05 -0.70
CA TYR A 114 -7.10 -11.27 -0.82
C TYR A 114 -7.98 -11.17 -2.07
N PRO A 115 -7.38 -11.28 -3.27
CA PRO A 115 -8.13 -11.15 -4.50
C PRO A 115 -9.16 -12.28 -4.60
N GLN A 116 -10.45 -11.91 -4.64
CA GLN A 116 -11.55 -12.88 -4.73
C GLN A 116 -11.55 -13.67 -6.06
N ASN A 117 -10.84 -13.19 -7.09
CA ASN A 117 -10.83 -13.76 -8.44
C ASN A 117 -9.53 -14.51 -8.80
N GLY A 118 -8.83 -15.10 -7.82
CA GLY A 118 -7.71 -16.02 -8.08
C GLY A 118 -6.46 -15.41 -8.74
N GLY A 119 -6.41 -14.07 -8.90
CA GLY A 119 -5.27 -13.35 -9.45
C GLY A 119 -4.05 -13.42 -8.52
N GLY A 120 -3.26 -14.48 -8.68
CA GLY A 120 -2.01 -14.66 -7.96
C GLY A 120 -1.09 -13.45 -8.13
N SER A 121 -0.50 -12.99 -7.03
CA SER A 121 0.55 -11.96 -7.00
C SER A 121 0.10 -10.54 -7.37
N MET A 122 -1.01 -10.04 -6.83
CA MET A 122 -1.33 -8.62 -7.01
C MET A 122 -0.49 -7.68 -6.13
N THR A 123 -0.01 -8.10 -4.94
CA THR A 123 1.22 -7.53 -4.36
C THR A 123 1.77 -8.36 -3.19
N SER A 124 3.06 -8.71 -3.27
CA SER A 124 3.89 -9.11 -2.12
C SER A 124 4.41 -7.89 -1.34
N ASP A 125 3.99 -6.68 -1.72
CA ASP A 125 4.49 -5.40 -1.22
C ASP A 125 4.09 -5.20 0.26
N PRO A 126 5.09 -5.09 1.16
CA PRO A 126 4.88 -4.75 2.55
C PRO A 126 4.14 -3.41 2.76
N ILE A 127 4.28 -2.45 1.85
CA ILE A 127 3.69 -1.10 1.97
C ILE A 127 2.17 -1.18 1.97
N VAL A 128 1.59 -1.88 0.99
CA VAL A 128 0.12 -1.98 0.89
C VAL A 128 -0.44 -2.76 2.09
N ARG A 129 0.29 -3.76 2.60
CA ARG A 129 -0.06 -4.51 3.82
C ARG A 129 -0.03 -3.63 5.06
N LEU A 130 0.98 -2.77 5.20
CA LEU A 130 1.08 -1.81 6.29
C LEU A 130 -0.02 -0.74 6.23
N HIS A 131 -0.33 -0.21 5.04
CA HIS A 131 -1.45 0.71 4.86
C HIS A 131 -2.79 0.06 5.26
N TYR A 132 -3.02 -1.18 4.82
CA TYR A 132 -4.21 -1.93 5.21
C TYR A 132 -4.32 -2.14 6.72
N ALA A 133 -3.22 -2.53 7.38
CA ALA A 133 -3.17 -2.66 8.84
C ALA A 133 -3.44 -1.34 9.57
N LEU A 134 -2.91 -0.22 9.05
CA LEU A 134 -3.14 1.12 9.57
C LEU A 134 -4.62 1.51 9.46
N LEU A 135 -5.26 1.26 8.32
CA LEU A 135 -6.68 1.54 8.10
C LEU A 135 -7.58 0.74 9.02
N LEU A 136 -7.34 -0.57 9.16
CA LEU A 136 -8.06 -1.43 10.10
C LEU A 136 -7.91 -0.94 11.54
N ALA A 137 -6.70 -0.52 11.92
CA ALA A 137 -6.45 0.05 13.23
C ALA A 137 -7.20 1.37 13.45
N GLN A 138 -7.24 2.25 12.43
CA GLN A 138 -7.97 3.52 12.48
C GLN A 138 -9.46 3.34 12.78
N VAL A 139 -10.08 2.34 12.17
CA VAL A 139 -11.51 2.04 12.36
C VAL A 139 -11.80 1.11 13.55
N GLY A 140 -10.79 0.72 14.33
CA GLY A 140 -10.96 -0.09 15.55
C GLY A 140 -11.10 -1.60 15.32
N ARG A 141 -10.87 -2.11 14.10
CA ARG A 141 -10.92 -3.55 13.79
C ARG A 141 -9.66 -4.27 14.29
N ARG A 142 -9.59 -4.46 15.61
CA ARG A 142 -8.38 -4.88 16.34
C ARG A 142 -7.77 -6.19 15.86
N GLY A 143 -8.55 -7.26 15.83
CA GLY A 143 -8.04 -8.59 15.47
C GLY A 143 -7.41 -8.59 14.07
N GLU A 144 -8.14 -8.02 13.11
CA GLU A 144 -7.70 -7.94 11.73
C GLU A 144 -6.49 -7.02 11.54
N ALA A 145 -6.43 -5.91 12.30
CA ALA A 145 -5.28 -5.01 12.25
C ALA A 145 -4.00 -5.70 12.73
N VAL A 146 -4.07 -6.49 13.81
CA VAL A 146 -2.94 -7.27 14.33
C VAL A 146 -2.50 -8.31 13.30
N GLU A 147 -3.44 -9.03 12.70
CA GLU A 147 -3.16 -10.06 11.70
C GLU A 147 -2.54 -9.48 10.42
N ALA A 148 -3.10 -8.37 9.92
CA ALA A 148 -2.56 -7.64 8.78
C ALA A 148 -1.16 -7.09 9.05
N TYR A 149 -0.95 -6.52 10.24
CA TYR A 149 0.37 -6.04 10.67
C TYR A 149 1.38 -7.19 10.76
N GLY A 150 0.99 -8.35 11.31
CA GLY A 150 1.84 -9.54 11.39
C GLY A 150 2.32 -10.01 10.02
N ARG A 151 1.40 -10.12 9.06
CA ARG A 151 1.77 -10.47 7.68
C ARG A 151 2.64 -9.43 6.99
N ALA A 152 2.41 -8.14 7.27
CA ALA A 152 3.27 -7.07 6.77
C ALA A 152 4.68 -7.19 7.36
N TYR A 153 4.74 -7.38 8.68
CA TYR A 153 5.95 -7.55 9.46
C TYR A 153 6.82 -8.68 8.92
N GLU A 154 6.25 -9.84 8.59
CA GLU A 154 6.96 -10.97 7.98
C GLU A 154 7.64 -10.65 6.66
N LYS A 155 7.18 -9.63 5.92
CA LYS A 155 7.72 -9.25 4.61
C LYS A 155 8.66 -8.05 4.67
N LEU A 156 8.80 -7.39 5.82
CA LEU A 156 9.80 -6.33 6.02
C LEU A 156 11.22 -6.87 5.86
N ASP A 157 12.16 -5.97 5.54
CA ASP A 157 13.57 -6.33 5.50
C ASP A 157 14.12 -6.67 6.90
N GLY A 158 15.28 -7.32 6.93
CA GLY A 158 15.90 -7.78 8.18
C GLY A 158 16.30 -6.64 9.13
N GLY A 159 16.68 -5.48 8.60
CA GLY A 159 17.08 -4.32 9.40
C GLY A 159 15.88 -3.71 10.12
N GLU A 160 14.77 -3.53 9.42
CA GLU A 160 13.51 -3.03 10.00
C GLU A 160 12.93 -3.99 11.02
N LYS A 161 12.90 -5.30 10.70
CA LYS A 161 12.47 -6.32 11.65
C LYS A 161 13.31 -6.32 12.92
N ALA A 162 14.64 -6.29 12.79
CA ALA A 162 15.55 -6.27 13.92
C ALA A 162 15.31 -5.04 14.79
N LEU A 163 15.09 -3.88 14.18
CA LEU A 163 14.82 -2.65 14.90
C LEU A 163 13.47 -2.68 15.64
N LEU A 164 12.43 -3.24 15.03
CA LEU A 164 11.14 -3.46 15.67
C LEU A 164 11.25 -4.47 16.82
N GLN A 165 12.01 -5.56 16.65
CA GLN A 165 12.28 -6.55 17.70
C GLN A 165 12.98 -5.93 18.91
N GLN A 166 14.05 -5.17 18.70
CA GLN A 166 14.78 -4.47 19.74
C GLN A 166 13.86 -3.56 20.60
N ASN A 167 12.82 -3.00 19.97
CA ASN A 167 11.85 -2.14 20.63
C ASN A 167 10.61 -2.88 21.16
N ARG A 168 10.53 -4.22 21.05
CA ARG A 168 9.33 -5.04 21.39
C ARG A 168 8.07 -4.55 20.68
N LEU A 169 8.23 -4.20 19.41
CA LEU A 169 7.16 -3.79 18.48
C LEU A 169 6.90 -4.93 17.49
N THR A 170 6.96 -6.17 17.97
CA THR A 170 6.58 -7.37 17.22
C THR A 170 5.06 -7.53 17.22
N PRO A 171 4.50 -8.32 16.29
CA PRO A 171 3.06 -8.58 16.25
C PRO A 171 2.49 -9.13 17.57
N ASP A 172 3.31 -9.85 18.34
CA ASP A 172 2.95 -10.38 19.65
C ASP A 172 2.77 -9.26 20.68
N GLY A 173 1.54 -9.10 21.19
CA GLY A 173 1.25 -8.17 22.29
C GLY A 173 1.21 -6.69 21.89
N VAL A 174 1.15 -6.37 20.60
CA VAL A 174 0.96 -5.00 20.11
C VAL A 174 -0.52 -4.58 20.24
N ASP A 175 -0.76 -3.34 20.64
CA ASP A 175 -2.10 -2.73 20.68
C ASP A 175 -2.35 -1.86 19.43
N LEU A 176 -3.60 -1.41 19.25
CA LEU A 176 -3.99 -0.58 18.10
C LEU A 176 -3.20 0.73 18.02
N THR A 177 -2.92 1.36 19.16
CA THR A 177 -2.18 2.63 19.23
C THR A 177 -0.75 2.44 18.71
N ARG A 178 -0.11 1.35 19.13
CA ARG A 178 1.21 0.97 18.67
C ARG A 178 1.23 0.60 17.19
N ILE A 179 0.25 -0.18 16.72
CA ILE A 179 0.11 -0.48 15.27
C ILE A 179 0.01 0.83 14.48
N LYS A 180 -0.87 1.76 14.86
CA LYS A 180 -1.04 3.04 14.17
C LYS A 180 0.29 3.81 14.08
N GLY A 181 0.97 3.98 15.21
CA GLY A 181 2.21 4.75 15.25
C GLY A 181 3.35 4.07 14.49
N VAL A 182 3.52 2.76 14.66
CA VAL A 182 4.60 1.99 14.02
C VAL A 182 4.36 1.82 12.53
N ALA A 183 3.15 1.45 12.10
CA ALA A 183 2.82 1.34 10.69
C ALA A 183 3.00 2.68 10.00
N SER A 184 2.51 3.78 10.59
CA SER A 184 2.73 5.13 10.02
C SER A 184 4.22 5.48 9.94
N ALA A 185 5.02 5.18 10.96
CA ALA A 185 6.46 5.43 10.92
C ALA A 185 7.17 4.61 9.84
N LEU A 186 6.83 3.33 9.68
CA LEU A 186 7.40 2.48 8.63
C LEU A 186 6.99 2.96 7.23
N LEU A 187 5.71 3.29 7.04
CA LEU A 187 5.20 3.83 5.79
C LEU A 187 5.86 5.16 5.41
N SER A 188 6.25 5.99 6.39
CA SER A 188 7.01 7.22 6.13
C SER A 188 8.43 6.97 5.60
N THR A 189 8.98 5.77 5.80
CA THR A 189 10.37 5.42 5.46
C THR A 189 10.53 4.40 4.34
N LEU A 190 9.47 3.67 3.98
CA LEU A 190 9.49 2.67 2.92
C LEU A 190 9.32 3.30 1.53
N SER A 191 10.24 3.03 0.59
CA SER A 191 10.15 3.29 -0.88
C SER A 191 11.27 2.47 -1.58
N PRO A 192 11.13 1.80 -2.78
CA PRO A 192 10.33 2.16 -3.96
C PRO A 192 9.74 0.97 -4.79
N LEU A 193 9.15 -0.09 -4.20
CA LEU A 193 8.44 -1.08 -5.04
C LEU A 193 7.03 -0.63 -5.47
N HIS A 194 6.50 0.42 -4.82
CA HIS A 194 5.38 1.18 -5.32
C HIS A 194 5.84 2.52 -5.87
N ARG A 195 5.38 2.83 -7.08
CA ARG A 195 5.17 4.21 -7.51
C ARG A 195 4.32 4.91 -6.43
N GLU A 196 4.91 5.93 -5.82
CA GLU A 196 4.27 7.13 -5.25
C GLU A 196 3.64 7.07 -3.84
N ILE A 197 4.43 6.83 -2.77
CA ILE A 197 4.23 7.64 -1.57
C ILE A 197 4.91 8.99 -1.84
N THR A 198 4.13 10.05 -1.95
CA THR A 198 4.62 11.44 -2.10
C THR A 198 5.35 11.90 -0.84
N GLU A 199 6.20 12.92 -0.94
CA GLU A 199 6.81 13.55 0.25
C GLU A 199 5.75 14.03 1.24
N ALA A 200 4.65 14.60 0.74
CA ALA A 200 3.53 15.04 1.57
C ALA A 200 2.89 13.88 2.35
N GLN A 201 2.70 12.72 1.70
CA GLN A 201 2.20 11.53 2.41
C GLN A 201 3.22 11.00 3.41
N ARG A 202 4.52 11.00 3.10
CA ARG A 202 5.58 10.61 4.06
C ARG A 202 5.55 11.49 5.29
N GLU A 203 5.51 12.81 5.11
CA GLU A 203 5.44 13.76 6.22
C GLU A 203 4.15 13.56 7.03
N LYS A 204 3.01 13.35 6.36
CA LYS A 204 1.72 13.04 7.01
C LYS A 204 1.81 11.79 7.88
N TYR A 205 2.38 10.70 7.37
CA TYR A 205 2.53 9.45 8.13
C TYR A 205 3.50 9.61 9.28
N LEU A 206 4.59 10.33 9.09
CA LEU A 206 5.54 10.62 10.16
C LEU A 206 4.90 11.49 11.26
N ALA A 207 4.14 12.52 10.89
CA ALA A 207 3.42 13.37 11.82
C ALA A 207 2.36 12.58 12.61
N SER A 208 1.62 11.69 11.93
CA SER A 208 0.71 10.73 12.55
C SER A 208 1.44 9.85 13.57
N ALA A 209 2.60 9.29 13.20
CA ALA A 209 3.39 8.46 14.09
C ALA A 209 3.84 9.20 15.35
N LEU A 210 4.33 10.44 15.19
CA LEU A 210 4.77 11.30 16.29
C LEU A 210 3.61 11.73 17.20
N GLY A 211 2.42 11.95 16.65
CA GLY A 211 1.23 12.27 17.43
C GLY A 211 0.74 11.09 18.27
N VAL A 212 0.86 9.86 17.75
CA VAL A 212 0.38 8.65 18.43
C VAL A 212 1.42 8.10 19.42
N LEU A 213 2.71 8.12 19.07
CA LEU A 213 3.80 7.55 19.88
C LEU A 213 4.97 8.54 20.06
N PRO A 214 4.76 9.71 20.68
CA PRO A 214 5.81 10.73 20.83
C PRO A 214 7.00 10.25 21.68
N ALA A 215 6.78 9.34 22.63
CA ALA A 215 7.81 8.78 23.50
C ALA A 215 8.45 7.48 22.96
N SER A 216 8.22 7.14 21.68
CA SER A 216 8.85 5.98 21.06
C SER A 216 10.22 6.33 20.49
N ALA A 217 11.28 5.69 21.02
CA ALA A 217 12.64 5.83 20.51
C ALA A 217 12.73 5.51 19.01
N PHE A 218 11.99 4.48 18.56
CA PHE A 218 11.90 4.10 17.15
C PHE A 218 11.29 5.22 16.30
N VAL A 219 10.15 5.79 16.70
CA VAL A 219 9.48 6.85 15.93
C VAL A 219 10.34 8.11 15.88
N GLN A 220 10.95 8.49 17.01
CA GLN A 220 11.89 9.62 17.06
C GLN A 220 13.10 9.39 16.15
N TYR A 221 13.64 8.19 16.11
CA TYR A 221 14.75 7.87 15.22
C TYR A 221 14.36 7.93 13.74
N ARG A 222 13.19 7.39 13.37
CA ARG A 222 12.66 7.49 12.01
C ARG A 222 12.43 8.95 11.59
N ALA A 223 11.93 9.80 12.50
CA ALA A 223 11.82 11.23 12.25
C ALA A 223 13.18 11.90 12.01
N GLY A 224 14.19 11.53 12.79
CA GLY A 224 15.56 11.99 12.59
C GLY A 224 16.10 11.65 11.20
N LEU A 225 15.90 10.40 10.76
CA LEU A 225 16.29 9.94 9.43
C LEU A 225 15.57 10.72 8.32
N PHE A 226 14.27 10.94 8.47
CA PHE A 226 13.48 11.72 7.51
C PHE A 226 14.05 13.13 7.36
N TYR A 227 14.25 13.88 8.45
CA TYR A 227 14.78 15.24 8.36
C TYR A 227 16.24 15.29 7.89
N GLU A 228 17.06 14.30 8.23
CA GLU A 228 18.43 14.17 7.72
C GLU A 228 18.43 14.04 6.19
N ALA A 229 17.55 13.22 5.63
CA ALA A 229 17.42 13.03 4.18
C ALA A 229 16.99 14.31 3.45
N HIS A 230 16.28 15.23 4.13
CA HIS A 230 15.86 16.52 3.57
C HIS A 230 16.83 17.66 3.91
N GLY A 231 18.03 17.34 4.44
CA GLY A 231 19.07 18.32 4.74
C GLY A 231 18.80 19.16 6.00
N ASP A 232 17.69 18.94 6.70
CA ASP A 232 17.36 19.63 7.95
C ASP A 232 18.07 18.99 9.13
N ARG A 233 19.37 19.29 9.23
CA ARG A 233 20.27 18.74 10.25
C ARG A 233 19.84 19.14 11.67
N THR A 234 19.22 20.30 11.84
CA THR A 234 18.78 20.80 13.16
C THR A 234 17.62 19.97 13.70
N ARG A 235 16.56 19.77 12.90
CA ARG A 235 15.44 18.90 13.31
C ARG A 235 15.90 17.46 13.44
N ALA A 236 16.73 16.98 12.51
CA ALA A 236 17.29 15.63 12.56
C ALA A 236 18.02 15.37 13.89
N LEU A 237 18.94 16.25 14.28
CA LEU A 237 19.70 16.13 15.53
C LEU A 237 18.79 16.19 16.76
N GLY A 238 17.77 17.05 16.75
CA GLY A 238 16.77 17.13 17.83
C GLY A 238 16.03 15.80 18.02
N HIS A 239 15.58 15.19 16.92
CA HIS A 239 14.91 13.89 16.94
C HIS A 239 15.84 12.74 17.35
N TYR A 240 17.09 12.72 16.88
CA TYR A 240 18.06 11.72 17.32
C TYR A 240 18.43 11.83 18.80
N ARG A 241 18.50 13.04 19.36
CA ARG A 241 18.71 13.22 20.80
C ARG A 241 17.54 12.67 21.62
N LYS A 242 16.30 12.94 21.18
CA LYS A 242 15.09 12.37 21.80
C LYS A 242 15.11 10.84 21.70
N ALA A 243 15.42 10.30 20.53
CA ALA A 243 15.57 8.87 20.34
C ALA A 243 16.61 8.28 21.30
N LEU A 244 17.80 8.88 21.38
CA LEU A 244 18.89 8.41 22.24
C LEU A 244 18.51 8.39 23.73
N ALA A 245 17.78 9.41 24.19
CA ALA A 245 17.29 9.48 25.57
C ALA A 245 16.27 8.37 25.88
N LEU A 246 15.45 7.99 24.90
CA LEU A 246 14.41 6.96 25.02
C LEU A 246 14.91 5.55 24.68
N SER A 247 16.07 5.42 24.03
CA SER A 247 16.60 4.16 23.51
C SER A 247 17.00 3.20 24.62
N ARG A 248 16.83 1.90 24.35
CA ARG A 248 17.46 0.82 25.14
C ARG A 248 18.95 0.70 24.83
N PRO A 249 19.77 0.09 25.71
CA PRO A 249 21.23 0.02 25.54
C PRO A 249 21.70 -0.45 24.16
N GLU A 250 20.99 -1.40 23.56
CA GLU A 250 21.30 -2.00 22.27
C GLU A 250 21.06 -1.00 21.13
N PHE A 251 19.94 -0.28 21.17
CA PHE A 251 19.59 0.73 20.16
C PHE A 251 20.34 2.06 20.37
N LYS A 252 20.75 2.38 21.60
CA LYS A 252 21.52 3.59 21.93
C LYS A 252 22.77 3.72 21.08
N LYS A 253 23.49 2.61 20.80
CA LYS A 253 24.71 2.64 19.96
C LYS A 253 24.42 3.17 18.56
N THR A 254 23.39 2.63 17.90
CA THR A 254 22.97 3.05 16.56
C THR A 254 22.60 4.53 16.51
N VAL A 255 21.83 4.99 17.50
CA VAL A 255 21.40 6.40 17.56
C VAL A 255 22.58 7.33 17.91
N ALA A 256 23.48 6.91 18.80
CA ALA A 256 24.64 7.70 19.20
C ALA A 256 25.59 7.99 18.03
N ILE A 257 25.75 7.04 17.10
CA ILE A 257 26.53 7.25 15.87
C ILE A 257 25.95 8.44 15.07
N LYS A 258 24.63 8.45 14.86
CA LYS A 258 23.94 9.54 14.14
C LYS A 258 24.07 10.89 14.86
N VAL A 259 23.92 10.93 16.18
CA VAL A 259 24.09 12.15 16.99
C VAL A 259 25.51 12.69 16.88
N ASN A 260 26.52 11.83 17.05
CA ASN A 260 27.92 12.23 17.01
C ASN A 260 28.33 12.74 15.63
N TRP A 261 27.90 12.06 14.56
CA TRP A 261 28.18 12.46 13.19
C TRP A 261 27.59 13.84 12.86
N LEU A 262 26.30 14.07 13.14
CA LEU A 262 25.68 15.38 12.90
C LEU A 262 26.27 16.48 13.78
N THR A 263 26.68 16.17 15.00
CA THR A 263 27.30 17.17 15.90
C THR A 263 28.66 17.61 15.37
N ARG A 264 29.48 16.71 14.83
CA ARG A 264 30.78 17.04 14.23
C ARG A 264 30.62 17.88 12.96
N LEU A 265 29.69 17.50 12.09
CA LEU A 265 29.36 18.28 10.90
C LEU A 265 28.91 19.71 11.24
N ALA A 266 28.11 19.88 12.30
CA ALA A 266 27.68 21.20 12.76
C ALA A 266 28.85 22.05 13.32
N GLN A 267 29.94 21.40 13.75
CA GLN A 267 31.15 22.04 14.25
C GLN A 267 32.23 22.24 13.15
N GLY A 268 31.93 21.89 11.90
CA GLY A 268 32.88 22.01 10.79
C GLY A 268 34.05 21.02 10.84
N LYS A 269 33.89 19.88 11.54
CA LYS A 269 34.90 18.83 11.70
C LYS A 269 34.49 17.51 11.03
#